data_AF-A0A6I5RLX3-F1
#
_entry.id   AF-A0A6I5RLX3-F1
#
_cell.length_a   1.000
_cell.length_b   1.000
_cell.length_c   1.000
_cell.angle_alpha   90.00
_cell.angle_beta   90.00
_cell.angle_gamma   90.00
#
_symmetry.space_group_name_H-M   'P 1'
#
loop_
_entity.id
_entity.type
_entity.pdbx_description
1 polymer ?
#
loop_
_entity_poly.entity_id
_entity_poly.type
_entity_poly.pdbx_seq_one_letter_code
_entity_poly.pdbx_strand_id
1 'polypeptide(L)'
;MSERTYPYKAWLLTRSFQPLEIELVARGYIGSAYDCTESGRNYHIDDLYPSKEAVIAYGERRLIDQAEELAKQNLNLEKRRHELLRHK
;
A
#
# COMPACT_ATOMS: atom_id res chain seq x y z
N MET A 1 -20.93 8.01 2.26
CA MET A 1 -19.71 8.34 3.01
C MET A 1 -20.09 8.28 4.48
N SER A 2 -19.55 7.32 5.24
CA SER A 2 -19.73 7.31 6.70
C SER A 2 -19.25 8.65 7.28
N GLU A 3 -20.02 9.22 8.20
CA GLU A 3 -19.52 10.32 9.02
C GLU A 3 -18.35 9.80 9.85
N ARG A 4 -17.15 10.26 9.54
CA ARG A 4 -15.94 10.00 10.32
C ARG A 4 -15.85 11.05 11.41
N THR A 5 -15.62 10.60 12.63
CA THR A 5 -15.38 11.48 13.78
C THR A 5 -13.88 11.71 13.92
N TYR A 6 -13.49 12.98 14.05
CA TYR A 6 -12.10 13.39 14.27
C TYR A 6 -11.93 13.92 15.70
N PRO A 7 -10.72 13.84 16.28
CA PRO A 7 -9.55 13.12 15.76
C PRO A 7 -9.69 11.60 15.92
N TYR A 8 -8.99 10.84 15.10
CA TYR A 8 -8.85 9.40 15.28
C TYR A 8 -7.47 8.91 14.86
N LYS A 9 -7.06 7.75 15.40
CA LYS A 9 -5.81 7.08 15.05
C LYS A 9 -6.02 6.04 13.96
N ALA A 10 -5.08 5.97 13.03
CA ALA A 10 -5.03 4.96 11.97
C ALA A 10 -3.61 4.45 11.79
N TRP A 11 -3.49 3.29 11.16
CA TRP A 11 -2.23 2.70 10.77
C TRP A 11 -2.04 2.81 9.25
N LEU A 12 -0.82 3.04 8.80
CA LEU A 12 -0.47 3.03 7.37
C LEU A 12 0.79 2.20 7.14
N LEU A 13 0.91 1.62 5.94
CA LEU A 13 2.12 0.92 5.52
C LEU A 13 3.05 1.90 4.80
N THR A 14 4.23 2.17 5.34
CA THR A 14 5.20 3.03 4.66
C THR A 14 5.79 2.33 3.42
N ARG A 15 6.48 3.10 2.57
CA ARG A 15 7.22 2.55 1.42
C ARG A 15 8.30 1.53 1.81
N SER A 16 8.82 1.62 3.02
CA SER A 16 9.79 0.68 3.61
C SER A 16 9.11 -0.51 4.30
N PHE A 17 7.81 -0.74 4.08
CA PHE A 17 7.02 -1.80 4.72
C PHE A 17 6.99 -1.72 6.26
N GLN A 18 7.08 -0.52 6.80
CA GLN A 18 6.96 -0.29 8.24
C GLN A 18 5.53 0.15 8.57
N PRO A 19 4.82 -0.54 9.48
CA PRO A 19 3.58 -0.03 10.04
C PRO A 19 3.84 1.25 10.84
N LEU A 20 3.09 2.31 10.53
CA LEU A 20 3.18 3.59 11.21
C LEU A 20 1.79 4.00 11.71
N GLU A 21 1.66 4.27 13.01
CA GLU A 21 0.46 4.88 13.59
C GLU A 21 0.49 6.39 13.34
N ILE A 22 -0.63 6.95 12.89
CA ILE A 22 -0.83 8.38 12.69
C ILE A 22 -2.15 8.83 13.31
N GLU A 23 -2.23 10.11 13.66
CA GLU A 23 -3.47 10.75 14.08
C GLU A 23 -4.00 11.65 12.95
N LEU A 24 -5.27 11.47 12.63
CA LEU A 24 -5.99 12.23 11.60
C LEU A 24 -6.98 13.14 12.29
N VAL A 25 -6.93 14.42 11.93
CA VAL A 25 -7.62 15.50 12.66
C VAL A 25 -8.74 16.13 11.85
N ALA A 26 -8.75 15.95 10.52
CA ALA A 26 -9.81 16.42 9.65
C ALA A 26 -9.83 15.67 8.31
N ARG A 27 -10.85 15.95 7.50
CA ARG A 27 -10.86 15.61 6.08
C ARG A 27 -9.79 16.45 5.36
N GLY A 28 -9.14 15.86 4.37
CA GLY A 28 -8.14 16.56 3.54
C GLY A 28 -8.74 17.65 2.66
N TYR A 29 -9.52 17.26 1.65
CA TYR A 29 -10.27 18.20 0.79
C TYR A 29 -11.78 17.95 0.89
N ILE A 30 -12.58 18.99 0.64
CA ILE A 30 -14.05 18.89 0.59
C ILE A 30 -14.45 17.84 -0.45
N GLY A 31 -15.25 16.85 -0.03
CA GLY A 31 -15.73 15.77 -0.90
C GLY A 31 -14.68 14.72 -1.29
N SER A 32 -13.48 14.78 -0.73
CA SER A 32 -12.39 13.86 -1.09
C SER A 32 -12.35 12.59 -0.24
N ALA A 33 -11.71 11.55 -0.80
CA ALA A 33 -11.39 10.31 -0.11
C ALA A 33 -10.04 10.40 0.65
N TYR A 34 -9.70 11.59 1.15
CA TYR A 34 -8.47 11.85 1.87
C TYR A 34 -8.74 12.42 3.26
N ASP A 35 -7.92 12.02 4.22
CA ASP A 35 -7.88 12.57 5.57
C ASP A 35 -6.49 13.14 5.87
N CYS A 36 -6.44 14.15 6.74
CA CYS A 36 -5.21 14.88 7.01
C CYS A 36 -4.79 14.86 8.47
N THR A 37 -3.48 14.92 8.67
CA THR A 37 -2.82 15.12 9.97
C THR A 37 -2.78 16.60 10.31
N GLU A 38 -2.50 16.93 11.57
CA GLU A 38 -2.29 18.32 12.02
C GLU A 38 -1.20 19.05 11.22
N SER A 39 -0.17 18.32 10.79
CA SER A 39 0.92 18.82 9.92
C SER A 39 0.51 19.05 8.46
N GLY A 40 -0.76 18.84 8.10
CA GLY A 40 -1.29 19.06 6.75
C GLY A 40 -0.98 17.95 5.74
N ARG A 41 -0.45 16.80 6.18
CA ARG A 41 -0.22 15.66 5.29
C ARG A 41 -1.53 14.93 5.04
N ASN A 42 -1.80 14.61 3.76
CA ASN A 42 -3.01 13.92 3.33
C ASN A 42 -2.73 12.44 3.05
N TYR A 43 -3.65 11.57 3.48
CA TYR A 43 -3.62 10.14 3.27
C TYR A 43 -4.94 9.68 2.67
N HIS A 44 -4.89 8.82 1.65
CA HIS A 44 -6.10 8.26 1.07
C HIS A 44 -6.71 7.26 2.06
N ILE A 45 -8.03 7.26 2.20
CA ILE A 45 -8.72 6.43 3.21
C ILE A 45 -8.50 4.93 3.02
N ASP A 46 -8.32 4.48 1.78
CA ASP A 46 -8.08 3.06 1.48
C ASP A 46 -6.67 2.60 1.90
N ASP A 47 -5.76 3.53 2.18
CA ASP A 47 -4.42 3.25 2.69
C ASP A 47 -4.35 3.35 4.23
N LEU A 48 -5.49 3.56 4.89
CA LEU A 48 -5.62 3.72 6.34
C LEU A 48 -6.29 2.50 6.96
N TYR A 49 -5.57 1.85 7.86
CA TYR A 49 -5.98 0.62 8.51
C TYR A 49 -6.39 0.86 9.96
N PRO A 50 -7.40 0.14 10.47
CA PRO A 50 -7.90 0.34 11.83
C PRO A 50 -6.96 -0.22 12.92
N SER A 51 -6.04 -1.12 12.57
CA SER A 51 -5.10 -1.71 13.52
C SER A 51 -3.76 -2.03 12.89
N LYS A 52 -2.75 -2.24 13.74
CA LYS A 52 -1.40 -2.65 13.34
C LYS A 52 -1.42 -4.01 12.62
N GLU A 53 -2.22 -4.95 13.10
CA GLU A 53 -2.36 -6.29 12.54
C GLU A 53 -2.97 -6.23 11.14
N ALA A 54 -3.97 -5.37 10.93
CA ALA A 54 -4.60 -5.19 9.62
C ALA A 54 -3.61 -4.66 8.57
N VAL A 55 -2.77 -3.68 8.92
CA VAL A 55 -1.75 -3.15 8.00
C VAL A 55 -0.62 -4.16 7.75
N ILE A 56 -0.26 -4.99 8.73
CA ILE A 56 0.71 -6.08 8.56
C ILE A 56 0.16 -7.13 7.59
N ALA A 57 -1.07 -7.58 7.79
CA ALA A 57 -1.71 -8.56 6.91
C ALA A 57 -1.82 -8.05 5.46
N TYR A 58 -2.14 -6.77 5.28
CA TYR A 58 -2.09 -6.13 3.96
C TYR A 58 -0.66 -6.12 3.38
N GLY A 59 0.34 -5.78 4.19
CA GLY A 59 1.74 -5.79 3.78
C GLY A 59 2.21 -7.18 3.32
N GLU A 60 1.87 -8.23 4.06
CA GLU A 60 2.18 -9.61 3.69
C GLU A 60 1.54 -10.01 2.37
N ARG A 61 0.25 -9.69 2.18
CA ARG A 61 -0.47 -9.91 0.91
C ARG A 61 0.27 -9.24 -0.25
N ARG A 62 0.66 -7.97 -0.08
CA ARG A 62 1.37 -7.20 -1.10
C ARG A 62 2.73 -7.80 -1.45
N LEU A 63 3.46 -8.35 -0.47
CA LEU A 63 4.73 -9.04 -0.72
C LEU A 63 4.54 -10.33 -1.52
N ILE A 64 3.48 -11.08 -1.24
CA ILE A 64 3.12 -12.28 -2.02
C ILE A 64 2.83 -11.90 -3.47
N ASP A 65 1.97 -10.89 -3.69
CA ASP A 65 1.62 -10.44 -5.05
C ASP A 65 2.87 -9.97 -5.82
N GLN A 66 3.79 -9.27 -5.15
CA GLN A 66 5.07 -8.85 -5.74
C GLN A 66 5.96 -10.04 -6.09
N ALA A 67 6.05 -11.04 -5.21
CA ALA A 67 6.83 -12.24 -5.45
C ALA A 67 6.29 -13.04 -6.65
N GLU A 68 4.97 -13.16 -6.78
CA GLU A 68 4.33 -13.81 -7.92
C GLU A 68 4.61 -13.10 -9.24
N GLU A 69 4.53 -11.77 -9.26
CA GLU A 69 4.82 -10.98 -10.46
C GLU A 69 6.29 -11.11 -10.87
N LEU A 70 7.22 -11.05 -9.91
CA LEU A 70 8.65 -11.29 -10.17
C LEU A 70 8.90 -12.70 -10.72
N ALA A 71 8.20 -13.73 -10.21
CA ALA A 71 8.31 -15.09 -10.73
C ALA A 71 7.85 -15.19 -12.20
N LYS A 72 6.74 -14.54 -12.55
CA LYS A 72 6.26 -14.47 -13.95
C LYS A 72 7.26 -13.76 -14.86
N GLN A 73 7.83 -12.66 -14.39
CA GLN A 73 8.84 -11.91 -15.13
C GLN A 73 10.09 -12.75 -15.37
N ASN A 74 10.60 -13.45 -14.36
CA ASN A 74 11.74 -14.36 -14.49
C ASN A 74 11.46 -15.49 -15.49
N LEU A 75 10.28 -16.12 -15.43
CA LEU A 75 9.90 -17.15 -16.40
C LEU A 75 9.89 -16.63 -17.85
N ASN A 76 9.39 -15.41 -18.06
CA ASN A 76 9.40 -14.78 -19.38
C ASN A 76 10.83 -14.44 -19.85
N LEU A 77 11.71 -14.01 -18.96
CA LEU A 77 13.12 -13.78 -19.27
C LEU A 77 13.82 -15.07 -19.69
N GLU A 78 13.59 -16.18 -18.99
CA GLU A 78 14.18 -17.47 -19.37
C GLU A 78 13.65 -17.97 -20.71
N LYS A 79 12.35 -17.82 -21.00
CA LYS A 79 11.80 -18.12 -22.35
C LYS A 79 12.52 -17.34 -23.45
N ARG A 80 12.74 -16.04 -23.24
CA ARG A 80 13.46 -15.17 -24.19
C ARG A 80 14.93 -15.58 -24.32
N ARG A 81 15.59 -15.98 -23.21
CA ARG A 81 16.96 -16.48 -23.24
C ARG A 81 17.06 -17.78 -24.05
N HIS A 82 16.16 -18.73 -23.83
CA HIS A 82 16.12 -19.97 -24.60
C HIS A 82 15.89 -19.72 -26.09
N GLU A 83 14.97 -18.82 -26.43
CA GLU A 83 14.75 -18.45 -27.82
C GLU A 83 16.00 -17.85 -28.45
N LEU A 84 16.65 -16.90 -27.77
CA LEU A 84 17.91 -16.30 -28.25
C LEU A 84 19.01 -17.35 -28.47
N LEU A 85 19.16 -18.31 -27.56
CA LEU A 85 20.16 -19.38 -27.68
C LEU A 85 19.93 -20.32 -28.87
N ARG A 86 18.69 -20.47 -29.36
CA ARG A 86 18.40 -21.30 -30.54
C ARG A 86 18.91 -20.71 -31.85
N HIS A 87 19.18 -19.40 -31.88
CA HIS A 87 19.69 -18.67 -33.04
C HIS A 87 21.21 -18.42 -32.95
N LYS A 88 21.90 -19.08 -32.01
CA LYS A 88 23.35 -19.05 -31.84
C LYS A 88 23.96 -20.35 -32.32
#